data_AF-A0A8S4QEL8-F1
#
_entry.id   AF-A0A8S4QEL8-F1
#
_cell.length_a   1.000
_cell.length_b   1.000
_cell.length_c   1.000
_cell.angle_alpha   90.00
_cell.angle_beta   90.00
_cell.angle_gamma   90.00
#
_symmetry.space_group_name_H-M   'P 1'
#
loop_
_entity.id
_entity.type
_entity.pdbx_description
1 polymer ?
#
loop_
_entity_poly.entity_id
_entity_poly.type
_entity_poly.pdbx_seq_one_letter_code
_entity_poly.pdbx_strand_id
1 'polypeptide(L)'
;DIRRRPAEYFQVKCPCDFQQYTYCPTYKPGDEAQGCSWSTWTSTYSACSVTCGTGVKTKTRTRTKQYSTAYTGRCEGDSQDTSTLRCINPTSQSCQVPGCRWNAWSNWRYSACSVTCRIGTKTKTRFRTKQYSTAFTGRCEGNSQETSTLRCFNPLSIK
;
A
#
# COMPACT_ATOMS: atom_id res chain seq x y z
N ASP A 1 -5.78 63.32 -29.95
CA ASP A 1 -6.75 63.02 -31.01
C ASP A 1 -6.48 61.62 -31.57
N ILE A 2 -7.04 60.59 -30.92
CA ILE A 2 -6.78 59.18 -31.28
C ILE A 2 -8.08 58.63 -31.88
N ARG A 3 -8.11 58.57 -33.21
CA ARG A 3 -9.21 58.00 -34.00
C ARG A 3 -9.34 56.51 -33.67
N ARG A 4 -10.47 56.12 -33.06
CA ARG A 4 -10.84 54.71 -32.86
C ARG A 4 -11.18 54.09 -34.23
N ARG A 5 -10.48 53.02 -34.62
CA ARG A 5 -10.88 52.16 -35.75
C ARG A 5 -12.10 51.32 -35.33
N PRO A 6 -13.10 51.07 -36.21
CA PRO A 6 -14.26 50.25 -35.86
C PRO A 6 -13.84 48.77 -35.79
N ALA A 7 -14.34 48.05 -34.79
CA ALA A 7 -14.13 46.62 -34.64
C ALA A 7 -14.91 45.88 -35.73
N GLU A 8 -14.19 45.11 -36.56
CA GLU A 8 -14.77 44.23 -37.58
C GLU A 8 -15.56 43.10 -36.89
N TYR A 9 -16.86 43.06 -37.20
CA TYR A 9 -17.81 42.10 -36.66
C TYR A 9 -17.66 40.76 -37.40
N PHE A 10 -16.95 39.79 -36.81
CA PHE A 10 -16.93 38.43 -37.35
C PHE A 10 -18.34 37.82 -37.25
N GLN A 11 -18.95 37.59 -38.41
CA GLN A 11 -20.25 36.93 -38.57
C GLN A 11 -20.10 35.42 -38.24
N VAL A 12 -20.23 35.06 -36.97
CA VAL A 12 -20.32 33.65 -36.56
C VAL A 12 -21.76 33.18 -36.82
N LYS A 13 -21.96 32.28 -37.80
CA LYS A 13 -23.26 31.67 -38.10
C LYS A 13 -23.72 30.81 -36.91
N CYS A 14 -24.91 31.10 -36.37
CA CYS A 14 -25.55 30.29 -35.35
C CYS A 14 -26.04 28.93 -35.92
N PRO A 15 -25.90 27.82 -35.18
CA PRO A 15 -26.63 26.58 -35.46
C PRO A 15 -28.14 26.78 -35.24
N CYS A 16 -28.94 26.26 -36.15
CA CYS A 16 -30.32 26.68 -36.43
C CYS A 16 -31.40 26.21 -35.44
N ASP A 17 -31.07 25.71 -34.24
CA ASP A 17 -32.08 25.08 -33.36
C ASP A 17 -32.63 25.97 -32.24
N PHE A 18 -32.21 27.23 -32.17
CA PHE A 18 -32.69 28.18 -31.15
C PHE A 18 -33.54 29.29 -31.78
N GLN A 19 -34.73 28.93 -32.28
CA GLN A 19 -35.70 29.86 -32.87
C GLN A 19 -36.64 30.55 -31.85
N GLN A 20 -36.41 30.44 -30.53
CA GLN A 20 -37.34 30.97 -29.53
C GLN A 20 -36.87 32.15 -28.68
N TYR A 21 -35.65 32.68 -28.88
CA TYR A 21 -35.19 33.88 -28.16
C TYR A 21 -34.68 34.94 -29.14
N THR A 22 -35.37 36.08 -29.17
CA THR A 22 -35.13 37.24 -30.06
C THR A 22 -33.83 38.02 -29.76
N TYR A 23 -32.92 37.46 -28.96
CA TYR A 23 -31.66 38.08 -28.59
C TYR A 23 -30.60 36.99 -28.43
N CYS A 24 -29.63 36.92 -29.35
CA CYS A 24 -28.42 36.14 -29.12
C CYS A 24 -27.63 36.84 -28.00
N PRO A 25 -27.42 36.22 -26.83
CA PRO A 25 -26.60 36.82 -25.80
C PRO A 25 -25.20 36.99 -26.37
N THR A 26 -24.71 38.23 -26.42
CA THR A 26 -23.34 38.53 -26.82
C THR A 26 -22.40 37.83 -25.86
N TYR A 27 -21.82 36.71 -26.28
CA TYR A 27 -20.84 35.96 -25.52
C TYR A 27 -19.54 36.76 -25.46
N LYS A 28 -19.14 37.26 -24.28
CA LYS A 28 -17.79 37.77 -24.10
C LYS A 28 -16.83 36.59 -23.98
N PRO A 29 -15.70 36.56 -24.70
CA PRO A 29 -14.63 35.62 -24.39
C PRO A 29 -14.11 35.95 -23.00
N GLY A 30 -14.46 35.14 -22.00
CA GLY A 30 -14.06 35.34 -20.60
C GLY A 30 -15.16 35.14 -19.56
N ASP A 31 -16.42 35.00 -19.96
CA ASP A 31 -17.48 34.61 -19.03
C ASP A 31 -17.40 33.09 -18.81
N GLU A 32 -16.55 32.66 -17.87
CA GLU A 32 -16.60 31.31 -17.32
C GLU A 32 -18.05 31.03 -16.91
N ALA A 33 -18.69 30.07 -17.58
CA ALA A 33 -19.97 29.54 -17.16
C ALA A 33 -19.79 28.83 -15.81
N GLN A 34 -19.73 29.59 -14.72
CA GLN A 34 -19.72 29.12 -13.33
C GLN A 34 -21.12 28.63 -12.94
N GLY A 35 -21.68 27.73 -13.76
CA GLY A 35 -22.92 27.04 -13.47
C GLY A 35 -22.75 25.86 -12.51
N CYS A 36 -21.51 25.49 -12.23
CA CYS A 36 -21.17 24.32 -11.43
C CYS A 36 -20.13 24.71 -10.37
N SER A 37 -20.49 24.57 -9.10
CA SER A 37 -19.61 24.71 -7.95
C SER A 37 -19.45 23.36 -7.26
N TRP A 38 -18.38 23.21 -6.47
CA TRP A 38 -18.18 22.01 -5.66
C TRP A 38 -18.61 22.26 -4.23
N SER A 39 -19.23 21.26 -3.60
CA SER A 39 -19.40 21.25 -2.14
C SER A 39 -18.05 21.30 -1.42
N THR A 40 -18.09 21.63 -0.13
CA THR A 40 -16.94 21.46 0.75
C THR A 40 -16.49 19.99 0.76
N TRP A 41 -15.19 19.77 0.93
CA TRP A 41 -14.62 18.43 1.06
C TRP A 41 -15.07 17.77 2.36
N THR A 42 -15.69 16.60 2.24
CA THR A 42 -15.96 15.71 3.36
C THR A 42 -14.82 14.72 3.47
N SER A 43 -14.20 14.58 4.65
CA SER A 43 -13.06 13.69 4.86
C SER A 43 -13.41 12.51 5.76
N THR A 44 -12.96 11.32 5.37
CA THR A 44 -12.99 10.10 6.19
C THR A 44 -11.57 9.53 6.35
N TYR A 45 -11.31 8.88 7.48
CA TYR A 45 -10.02 8.29 7.79
C TYR A 45 -10.19 6.78 8.02
N SER A 46 -9.30 5.97 7.44
CA SER A 46 -9.19 4.57 7.81
C SER A 46 -8.59 4.40 9.21
N ALA A 47 -8.71 3.20 9.76
CA ALA A 47 -7.87 2.78 10.87
C ALA A 47 -6.37 2.85 10.50
N CYS A 48 -5.52 2.99 11.52
CA CYS A 48 -4.07 2.89 11.35
C CYS A 48 -3.70 1.45 10.96
N SER A 49 -2.73 1.28 10.08
CA SER A 49 -2.28 -0.03 9.55
C SER A 49 -1.70 -0.94 10.64
N VAL A 50 -1.32 -0.38 11.78
CA VAL A 50 -0.77 -1.09 12.93
C VAL A 50 -1.63 -0.79 14.14
N THR A 51 -1.77 -1.74 15.06
CA THR A 51 -2.41 -1.50 16.36
C THR A 51 -1.46 -0.85 17.36
N CYS A 52 -0.17 -0.77 17.05
CA CYS A 52 0.87 -0.22 17.92
C CYS A 52 2.03 0.40 17.16
N GLY A 53 2.62 1.46 17.72
CA GLY A 53 3.77 2.13 17.12
C GLY A 53 3.40 2.97 15.90
N THR A 54 4.36 3.17 15.00
CA THR A 54 4.17 3.98 13.78
C THR A 54 3.60 3.13 12.65
N GLY A 55 2.52 3.60 12.02
CA GLY A 55 1.99 3.05 10.78
C GLY A 55 1.47 4.11 9.84
N VAL A 56 0.61 3.70 8.92
CA VAL A 56 -0.04 4.56 7.95
C VAL A 56 -1.56 4.43 8.02
N LYS A 57 -2.27 5.52 7.75
CA LYS A 57 -3.71 5.54 7.57
C LYS A 57 -4.07 6.27 6.28
N THR A 58 -5.19 5.92 5.69
CA THR A 58 -5.68 6.53 4.47
C THR A 58 -6.70 7.60 4.82
N LYS A 59 -6.53 8.80 4.25
CA LYS A 59 -7.53 9.86 4.25
C LYS A 59 -8.19 9.89 2.88
N THR A 60 -9.50 9.67 2.84
CA THR A 60 -10.31 9.81 1.64
C THR A 60 -11.15 11.07 1.78
N ARG A 61 -11.12 11.95 0.78
CA ARG A 61 -11.99 13.13 0.72
C ARG A 61 -12.90 13.05 -0.50
N THR A 62 -14.15 13.45 -0.33
CA THR A 62 -15.16 13.51 -1.40
C THR A 62 -15.86 14.87 -1.41
N ARG A 63 -16.31 15.28 -2.59
CA ARG A 63 -17.12 16.49 -2.81
C ARG A 63 -18.14 16.22 -3.91
N THR A 64 -19.29 16.87 -3.85
CA THR A 64 -20.36 16.71 -4.83
C THR A 64 -20.51 17.97 -5.68
N LYS A 65 -20.92 17.78 -6.94
CA LYS A 65 -21.23 18.90 -7.82
C LYS A 65 -22.51 19.57 -7.35
N GLN A 66 -22.50 20.88 -7.33
CA GLN A 66 -23.63 21.75 -7.04
C GLN A 66 -23.89 22.57 -8.31
N TYR A 67 -25.10 22.49 -8.85
CA TYR A 67 -25.48 23.25 -10.03
C TYR A 67 -26.29 24.47 -9.62
N SER A 68 -26.01 25.61 -10.24
CA SER A 68 -26.96 26.72 -10.23
C SER A 68 -28.13 26.40 -11.16
N THR A 69 -29.34 26.82 -10.81
CA THR A 69 -30.58 26.54 -11.55
C THR A 69 -30.59 27.04 -13.00
N ALA A 70 -29.63 27.90 -13.38
CA ALA A 70 -29.57 28.54 -14.69
C ALA A 70 -28.53 27.92 -15.65
N TYR A 71 -27.61 27.06 -15.18
CA TYR A 71 -26.48 26.60 -16.01
C TYR A 71 -26.01 25.18 -15.67
N THR A 72 -25.88 24.33 -16.69
CA THR A 72 -25.23 23.01 -16.62
C THR A 72 -23.74 23.10 -16.94
N GLY A 73 -23.02 23.96 -16.21
CA GLY A 73 -21.57 24.15 -16.37
C GLY A 73 -20.78 22.86 -16.08
N ARG A 74 -19.57 22.73 -16.65
CA ARG A 74 -18.66 21.62 -16.35
C ARG A 74 -17.83 21.96 -15.10
N CYS A 75 -18.05 21.25 -14.00
CA CYS A 75 -17.12 21.29 -12.87
C CYS A 75 -15.82 20.56 -13.23
N GLU A 76 -14.69 21.28 -13.22
CA GLU A 76 -13.35 20.71 -13.40
C GLU A 76 -12.76 20.18 -12.08
N GLY A 77 -11.86 19.19 -12.22
CA GLY A 77 -11.21 18.49 -11.12
C GLY A 77 -12.00 17.31 -10.55
N ASP A 78 -11.34 16.54 -9.70
CA ASP A 78 -11.88 15.27 -9.20
C ASP A 78 -12.91 15.46 -8.09
N SER A 79 -13.91 14.57 -8.03
CA SER A 79 -14.89 14.49 -6.95
C SER A 79 -14.37 13.72 -5.73
N GLN A 80 -13.23 13.04 -5.86
CA GLN A 80 -12.61 12.22 -4.84
C GLN A 80 -11.10 12.36 -4.89
N ASP A 81 -10.46 12.34 -3.72
CA ASP A 81 -9.01 12.25 -3.60
C ASP A 81 -8.64 11.40 -2.38
N THR A 82 -7.54 10.66 -2.50
CA THR A 82 -7.04 9.71 -1.49
C THR A 82 -5.57 9.97 -1.20
N SER A 83 -5.25 10.13 0.08
CA SER A 83 -3.87 10.36 0.54
C SER A 83 -3.49 9.45 1.70
N THR A 84 -2.22 9.08 1.78
CA THR A 84 -1.67 8.29 2.88
C THR A 84 -0.99 9.20 3.89
N LEU A 85 -1.33 9.04 5.16
CA LEU A 85 -0.80 9.83 6.26
C LEU A 85 -0.16 8.92 7.31
N ARG A 86 0.87 9.41 7.99
CA ARG A 86 1.45 8.72 9.14
C ARG A 86 0.46 8.72 10.31
N CYS A 87 0.41 7.61 11.04
CA CYS A 87 -0.31 7.48 12.31
C CYS A 87 0.60 6.87 13.38
N ILE A 88 0.34 7.20 14.64
CA ILE A 88 1.07 6.69 15.80
C ILE A 88 0.04 6.15 16.78
N ASN A 89 0.11 4.86 17.06
CA ASN A 89 -0.68 4.19 18.08
C ASN A 89 0.16 3.95 19.35
N PRO A 90 -0.48 3.91 20.53
CA PRO A 90 0.23 3.75 21.80
C PRO A 90 1.06 2.46 21.82
N THR A 91 2.29 2.58 22.30
CA THR A 91 3.20 1.46 22.57
C THR A 91 3.03 1.01 24.01
N SER A 92 2.04 0.16 24.29
CA SER A 92 1.90 -0.53 25.57
C SER A 92 2.79 -1.78 25.64
N GLN A 93 2.87 -2.42 26.80
CA GLN A 93 3.63 -3.67 26.96
C GLN A 93 3.09 -4.82 26.10
N SER A 94 1.81 -4.79 25.70
CA SER A 94 1.25 -5.73 24.72
C SER A 94 1.70 -5.45 23.28
N CYS A 95 2.34 -4.30 23.03
CA CYS A 95 3.01 -3.97 21.77
C CYS A 95 4.44 -4.50 21.71
N GLN A 96 4.97 -5.06 22.81
CA GLN A 96 6.16 -5.88 22.73
C GLN A 96 5.80 -7.12 21.93
N VAL A 97 6.10 -7.09 20.63
CA VAL A 97 6.12 -8.28 19.81
C VAL A 97 6.99 -9.28 20.56
N PRO A 98 6.47 -10.44 20.99
CA PRO A 98 7.29 -11.47 21.58
C PRO A 98 8.42 -11.74 20.58
N GLY A 99 9.66 -11.46 21.00
CA GLY A 99 10.83 -11.74 20.16
C GLY A 99 10.76 -13.18 19.68
N CYS A 100 11.36 -13.48 18.52
CA CYS A 100 11.30 -14.83 18.00
C CYS A 100 11.89 -15.82 19.03
N ARG A 101 11.09 -16.81 19.41
CA ARG A 101 11.51 -17.94 20.24
C ARG A 101 11.65 -19.19 19.40
N TRP A 102 12.73 -19.93 19.63
CA TRP A 102 12.91 -21.25 19.05
C TRP A 102 12.20 -22.30 19.91
N ASN A 103 11.59 -23.29 19.27
CA ASN A 103 11.24 -24.54 19.93
C ASN A 103 12.51 -25.29 20.35
N ALA A 104 12.34 -26.29 21.22
CA ALA A 104 13.41 -27.20 21.59
C ALA A 104 14.02 -27.88 20.34
N TRP A 105 15.30 -28.21 20.42
CA TRP A 105 15.96 -28.99 19.39
C TRP A 105 15.34 -30.38 19.27
N SER A 106 15.20 -30.86 18.03
CA SER A 106 14.92 -32.27 17.78
C SER A 106 16.06 -33.14 18.31
N ASN A 107 15.77 -34.43 18.51
CA ASN A 107 16.81 -35.43 18.72
C ASN A 107 17.83 -35.43 17.58
N TRP A 108 19.07 -35.80 17.91
CA TRP A 108 20.13 -35.99 16.92
C TRP A 108 19.78 -37.16 15.99
N ARG A 109 19.83 -36.92 14.69
CA ARG A 109 19.75 -37.96 13.65
C ARG A 109 21.15 -38.27 13.17
N TYR A 110 21.53 -39.55 13.18
CA TYR A 110 22.85 -40.02 12.76
C TYR A 110 22.79 -40.59 11.34
N SER A 111 23.76 -40.24 10.52
CA SER A 111 24.00 -40.96 9.26
C SER A 111 24.64 -42.32 9.53
N ALA A 112 24.63 -43.18 8.51
CA ALA A 112 25.51 -44.34 8.48
C ALA A 112 26.99 -43.90 8.58
N CYS A 113 27.83 -44.81 9.07
CA CYS A 113 29.28 -44.65 9.01
C CYS A 113 29.72 -44.71 7.54
N SER A 114 30.69 -43.88 7.15
CA SER A 114 31.22 -43.81 5.78
C SER A 114 31.84 -45.13 5.31
N VAL A 115 32.23 -46.00 6.24
CA VAL A 115 32.83 -47.31 5.98
C VAL A 115 32.08 -48.37 6.78
N THR A 116 32.08 -49.59 6.29
CA THR A 116 31.49 -50.75 6.98
C THR A 116 32.48 -51.46 7.91
N CYS A 117 33.78 -51.13 7.83
CA CYS A 117 34.82 -51.70 8.69
C CYS A 117 35.86 -50.63 9.05
N ARG A 118 36.54 -50.81 10.19
CA ARG A 118 37.56 -49.90 10.72
C ARG A 118 37.00 -48.50 11.03
N ILE A 119 37.85 -47.48 10.92
CA ILE A 119 37.58 -46.10 11.30
C ILE A 119 36.96 -45.36 10.11
N GLY A 120 35.80 -44.76 10.33
CA GLY A 120 35.18 -43.84 9.38
C GLY A 120 34.64 -42.60 10.05
N THR A 121 33.83 -41.87 9.30
CA THR A 121 33.11 -40.69 9.78
C THR A 121 31.62 -40.86 9.60
N LYS A 122 30.85 -40.31 10.53
CA LYS A 122 29.40 -40.15 10.42
C LYS A 122 29.01 -38.74 10.83
N THR A 123 27.90 -38.25 10.30
CA THR A 123 27.36 -36.94 10.66
C THR A 123 26.17 -37.10 11.58
N LYS A 124 26.04 -36.21 12.56
CA LYS A 124 24.80 -36.00 13.30
C LYS A 124 24.18 -34.66 12.92
N THR A 125 22.88 -34.65 12.70
CA THR A 125 22.12 -33.43 12.38
C THR A 125 20.89 -33.31 13.27
N ARG A 126 20.59 -32.10 13.74
CA ARG A 126 19.36 -31.77 14.47
C ARG A 126 18.75 -30.48 13.93
N PHE A 127 17.45 -30.30 14.17
CA PHE A 127 16.66 -29.18 13.69
C PHE A 127 15.84 -28.55 14.82
N ARG A 128 15.48 -27.28 14.67
CA ARG A 128 14.50 -26.59 15.52
C ARG A 128 13.64 -25.65 14.68
N THR A 129 12.41 -25.44 15.09
CA THR A 129 11.44 -24.56 14.41
C THR A 129 11.13 -23.33 15.26
N LYS A 130 10.60 -22.29 14.62
CA LYS A 130 10.15 -21.09 15.33
C LYS A 130 8.85 -21.41 16.08
N GLN A 131 8.72 -20.92 17.30
CA GLN A 131 7.53 -21.13 18.15
C GLN A 131 6.34 -20.27 17.68
N TYR A 132 6.59 -19.06 17.18
CA TYR A 132 5.57 -18.15 16.64
C TYR A 132 6.01 -17.70 15.26
N SER A 133 5.44 -18.26 14.18
CA SER A 133 5.93 -17.91 12.83
C SER A 133 4.88 -17.92 11.73
N THR A 134 3.88 -17.05 11.85
CA THR A 134 3.15 -16.61 10.66
C THR A 134 2.91 -15.10 10.62
N ALA A 135 2.83 -14.38 11.75
CA ALA A 135 2.47 -12.96 11.76
C ALA A 135 3.56 -11.98 12.25
N PHE A 136 4.66 -12.46 12.83
CA PHE A 136 5.64 -11.60 13.49
C PHE A 136 7.03 -11.74 12.86
N THR A 137 7.53 -10.65 12.29
CA THR A 137 8.79 -10.51 11.55
C THR A 137 10.04 -10.55 12.42
N GLY A 138 9.96 -11.13 13.62
CA GLY A 138 11.10 -11.25 14.53
C GLY A 138 12.23 -12.06 13.91
N ARG A 139 13.42 -11.46 13.79
CA ARG A 139 14.66 -12.20 13.49
C ARG A 139 14.99 -13.08 14.69
N CYS A 140 15.15 -14.37 14.46
CA CYS A 140 15.60 -15.30 15.49
C CYS A 140 17.12 -15.38 15.39
N GLU A 141 17.82 -15.21 16.50
CA GLU A 141 19.27 -15.38 16.53
C GLU A 141 19.64 -16.88 16.51
N GLY A 142 20.73 -17.18 15.80
CA GLY A 142 21.23 -18.54 15.59
C GLY A 142 20.49 -19.34 14.49
N ASN A 143 20.98 -20.55 14.24
CA ASN A 143 20.56 -21.38 13.11
C ASN A 143 19.35 -22.27 13.45
N SER A 144 18.57 -22.65 12.45
CA SER A 144 17.49 -23.66 12.55
C SER A 144 17.98 -25.10 12.43
N GLN A 145 19.23 -25.28 12.01
CA GLN A 145 19.87 -26.56 11.78
C GLN A 145 21.27 -26.56 12.38
N GLU A 146 21.68 -27.69 12.94
CA GLU A 146 23.04 -27.94 13.40
C GLU A 146 23.50 -29.30 12.90
N THR A 147 24.70 -29.33 12.32
CA THR A 147 25.33 -30.55 11.79
C THR A 147 26.76 -30.65 12.32
N SER A 148 27.17 -31.85 12.72
CA SER A 148 28.51 -32.13 13.27
C SER A 148 29.01 -33.49 12.81
N THR A 149 30.30 -33.58 12.50
CA THR A 149 30.97 -34.81 12.06
C THR A 149 31.68 -35.49 13.22
N LEU A 150 31.49 -36.79 13.36
CA LEU A 150 32.04 -37.63 14.40
C LEU A 150 32.76 -38.83 13.78
N ARG A 151 33.74 -39.37 14.49
CA ARG A 151 34.35 -40.66 14.13
C ARG A 151 33.40 -41.81 14.48
N CYS A 152 33.41 -42.85 13.66
CA CYS A 152 32.74 -44.11 13.91
C CYS A 152 33.72 -45.27 13.74
N PHE A 153 33.51 -46.33 14.51
CA PHE A 153 34.34 -47.53 14.52
C PHE A 153 33.45 -48.73 14.26
N ASN A 154 33.72 -49.44 13.18
CA ASN A 154 33.02 -50.68 12.85
C ASN A 154 34.00 -51.87 12.99
N PRO A 155 33.57 -52.97 13.63
CA PRO A 155 34.41 -54.14 13.81
C PRO A 155 34.84 -54.72 12.46
N LEU A 156 36.00 -55.39 12.44
CA LEU A 156 36.46 -56.09 11.25
C LEU A 156 35.48 -57.22 10.93
N SER A 157 34.89 -57.20 9.73
CA SER A 157 34.17 -58.35 9.20
C SER A 157 35.21 -59.42 8.84
N ILE A 158 35.48 -60.34 9.77
CA ILE A 158 36.19 -61.59 9.47
C ILE A 158 35.14 -62.48 8.77
N LYS A 159 35.33 -62.70 7.47
CA LYS A 159 34.61 -63.73 6.71
C LYS A 159 35.31 -65.06 6.87
#